data_AF-A0A2U3LB72-F1
#
_entry.id   AF-A0A2U3LB72-F1
#
_cell.length_a   1.000
_cell.length_b   1.000
_cell.length_c   1.000
_cell.angle_alpha   90.00
_cell.angle_beta   90.00
_cell.angle_gamma   90.00
#
_symmetry.space_group_name_H-M   'P 1'
#
loop_
_entity.id
_entity.type
_entity.pdbx_description
1 polymer ?
#
loop_
_entity_poly.entity_id
_entity_poly.type
_entity_poly.pdbx_seq_one_letter_code
_entity_poly.pdbx_strand_id
1 'polypeptide(L)'
;MPTVKVPAGAGLLSILSVVTGFAQISLNVSAQAVLLNSTEARTVKVSASKSDRLAYTVAEKPSWLSVTSSNNYTAPDTLYFQIANSNCGDCTGSVKLLPEGGGEAASIMVRYSPTSGPAQTRLIVSTASVNLSNTQARQVAVSVATGNAVEYTVTKPPEWLAMTSANRFTTPDTLYFQLVSSNCGACTAALTLLPAAGRIGTPLVVTYDVNRGSSYQATASHVTLAWPAAIGQACGTGFVSGCNIGISSTSTAVNTYNAKITRSEDAWILIDNMAGSVTDVPVANGLYLSANPAVVNSMATGAYSGQVVVYNPANQSDLFVIPVSLLVNPGSISISPASGAGSSQTFTLAVPHPGGWHNLSVVNMLIASTLDGQHACYAAYELVTGSLLLLDDQGKDYQAGSNSQCGVRLLSAKGDGNVLTIEVNVSFRAGFAGKKNLYLASRDHDQNNSGWQILGTWEVRPPAVAVPPRKKK
;
A
#
# COMPACT_ATOMS: atom_id res chain seq x y z
N MET A 1 21.88 59.53 46.51
CA MET A 1 21.02 59.54 45.30
C MET A 1 21.76 60.27 44.19
N PRO A 2 21.62 59.89 42.91
CA PRO A 2 20.78 58.82 42.36
C PRO A 2 21.65 57.66 41.83
N THR A 3 21.38 56.37 42.06
CA THR A 3 20.24 55.54 41.66
C THR A 3 19.91 55.62 40.17
N VAL A 4 20.51 54.74 39.37
CA VAL A 4 19.95 54.36 38.05
C VAL A 4 19.78 52.85 38.03
N LYS A 5 18.52 52.46 37.93
CA LYS A 5 18.02 51.09 37.80
C LYS A 5 18.26 50.58 36.38
N VAL A 6 18.67 49.32 36.30
CA VAL A 6 18.72 48.50 35.07
C VAL A 6 17.30 48.25 34.56
N PRO A 7 17.04 48.31 33.24
CA PRO A 7 16.03 47.50 32.59
C PRO A 7 16.67 46.29 31.90
N ALA A 8 16.09 45.13 32.16
CA ALA A 8 16.43 43.86 31.52
C ALA A 8 16.01 43.84 30.04
N GLY A 9 16.83 43.21 29.20
CA GLY A 9 16.36 42.73 27.89
C GLY A 9 17.38 42.81 26.76
N ALA A 10 17.85 41.63 26.35
CA ALA A 10 18.33 41.28 25.01
C ALA A 10 19.68 41.85 24.51
N GLY A 11 20.52 40.92 24.07
CA GLY A 11 21.50 41.18 23.01
C GLY A 11 22.96 41.00 23.43
N LEU A 12 23.42 39.76 23.53
CA LEU A 12 24.82 39.42 23.29
C LEU A 12 25.17 39.87 21.86
N LEU A 13 25.66 41.10 21.71
CA LEU A 13 26.29 41.56 20.48
C LEU A 13 27.72 41.00 20.52
N SER A 14 27.86 39.74 20.13
CA SER A 14 29.15 39.12 19.85
C SER A 14 29.88 39.98 18.83
N ILE A 15 31.04 40.50 19.25
CA ILE A 15 32.01 41.20 18.40
C ILE A 15 32.40 40.22 17.29
N LEU A 16 31.75 40.35 16.13
CA LEU A 16 32.14 39.69 14.91
C LEU A 16 33.38 40.44 14.41
N SER A 17 34.55 40.09 14.96
CA SER A 17 35.81 40.39 14.30
C SER A 17 35.75 39.69 12.94
N VAL A 18 35.54 40.48 11.89
CA VAL A 18 35.68 40.07 10.50
C VAL A 18 37.14 39.68 10.30
N VAL A 19 37.44 38.41 10.58
CA VAL A 19 38.64 37.76 10.06
C VAL A 19 38.37 37.62 8.58
N THR A 20 38.99 38.50 7.80
CA THR A 20 39.16 38.34 6.36
C THR A 20 39.49 36.88 6.07
N GLY A 21 38.70 36.24 5.20
CA GLY A 21 38.76 34.82 4.92
C GLY A 21 40.15 34.35 4.51
N PHE A 22 40.93 33.87 5.48
CA PHE A 22 41.99 32.93 5.21
C PHE A 22 41.31 31.64 4.80
N ALA A 23 41.38 31.33 3.51
CA ALA A 23 40.93 30.04 3.03
C ALA A 23 41.64 28.94 3.82
N GLN A 24 40.87 28.07 4.46
CA GLN A 24 41.42 26.98 5.26
C GLN A 24 42.33 26.11 4.40
N ILE A 25 43.58 25.93 4.83
CA ILE A 25 44.50 24.98 4.23
C ILE A 25 43.96 23.58 4.56
N SER A 26 43.70 22.78 3.54
CA SER A 26 43.11 21.44 3.70
C SER A 26 43.85 20.39 2.86
N LEU A 27 43.90 19.18 3.39
CA LEU A 27 44.41 18.00 2.69
C LEU A 27 43.25 17.30 2.00
N ASN A 28 43.45 16.94 0.73
CA ASN A 28 42.55 16.11 -0.05
C ASN A 28 43.15 14.72 -0.18
N VAL A 29 42.34 13.69 0.04
CA VAL A 29 42.75 12.29 -0.07
C VAL A 29 41.99 11.62 -1.20
N SER A 30 42.67 10.78 -1.99
CA SER A 30 42.02 10.06 -3.09
C SER A 30 41.02 9.01 -2.61
N ALA A 31 41.07 8.62 -1.32
CA ALA A 31 40.14 7.71 -0.69
C ALA A 31 40.01 8.03 0.80
N GLN A 32 38.77 8.08 1.30
CA GLN A 32 38.45 8.23 2.72
C GLN A 32 38.36 6.88 3.45
N ALA A 33 38.49 5.77 2.72
CA ALA A 33 38.50 4.43 3.27
C ALA A 33 39.54 3.52 2.56
N VAL A 34 40.24 2.69 3.34
CA VAL A 34 41.22 1.71 2.86
C VAL A 34 40.88 0.33 3.40
N LEU A 35 40.78 -0.66 2.51
CA LEU A 35 40.55 -2.06 2.87
C LEU A 35 41.83 -2.88 2.66
N LEU A 36 42.34 -3.45 3.74
CA LEU A 36 43.47 -4.37 3.75
C LEU A 36 42.95 -5.80 3.94
N ASN A 37 43.43 -6.71 3.10
CA ASN A 37 43.05 -8.12 3.15
C ASN A 37 44.25 -9.09 3.16
N SER A 38 45.46 -8.54 3.04
CA SER A 38 46.73 -9.26 3.02
C SER A 38 47.82 -8.32 3.55
N THR A 39 49.09 -8.74 3.45
CA THR A 39 50.27 -7.91 3.73
C THR A 39 50.60 -6.90 2.62
N GLU A 40 49.85 -6.91 1.52
CA GLU A 40 50.05 -5.98 0.40
C GLU A 40 49.65 -4.55 0.76
N ALA A 41 50.43 -3.57 0.29
CA ALA A 41 50.12 -2.16 0.52
C ALA A 41 48.92 -1.70 -0.30
N ARG A 42 48.08 -0.86 0.30
CA ARG A 42 47.11 -0.03 -0.42
C ARG A 42 47.54 1.42 -0.39
N THR A 43 47.38 2.11 -1.51
CA THR A 43 47.86 3.48 -1.66
C THR A 43 46.73 4.49 -1.57
N VAL A 44 46.96 5.60 -0.87
CA VAL A 44 46.11 6.79 -0.92
C VAL A 44 46.96 7.98 -1.37
N LYS A 45 46.53 8.68 -2.42
CA LYS A 45 47.18 9.92 -2.83
C LYS A 45 46.68 11.06 -1.96
N VAL A 46 47.60 11.91 -1.52
CA VAL A 46 47.33 13.11 -0.72
C VAL A 46 47.72 14.32 -1.55
N SER A 47 46.82 15.28 -1.70
CA SER A 47 47.09 16.59 -2.32
C SER A 47 46.66 17.72 -1.38
N ALA A 48 47.14 18.94 -1.60
CA ALA A 48 46.72 20.10 -0.83
C ALA A 48 45.79 20.98 -1.67
N SER A 49 44.86 21.67 -1.01
CA SER A 49 43.86 22.50 -1.69
C SER A 49 44.40 23.76 -2.35
N LYS A 50 45.59 24.25 -1.96
CA LYS A 50 46.15 25.53 -2.43
C LYS A 50 47.67 25.62 -2.62
N SER A 51 48.46 24.67 -2.09
CA SER A 51 49.93 24.69 -2.19
C SER A 51 50.43 23.46 -2.93
N ASP A 52 51.44 23.62 -3.78
CA ASP A 52 52.16 22.49 -4.40
C ASP A 52 52.98 21.70 -3.36
N ARG A 53 53.14 22.24 -2.14
CA ARG A 53 53.84 21.57 -1.06
C ARG A 53 53.21 21.87 0.30
N LEU A 54 52.67 20.84 0.97
CA LEU A 54 52.12 20.95 2.33
C LEU A 54 52.55 19.76 3.18
N ALA A 55 53.37 20.02 4.19
CA ALA A 55 53.76 19.00 5.17
C ALA A 55 52.59 18.67 6.10
N TYR A 56 52.52 17.42 6.55
CA TYR A 56 51.48 16.95 7.45
C TYR A 56 52.00 15.84 8.36
N THR A 57 51.32 15.62 9.48
CA THR A 57 51.62 14.53 10.42
C THR A 57 50.51 13.49 10.43
N VAL A 58 50.89 12.24 10.68
CA VAL A 58 49.94 11.12 10.81
C VAL A 58 49.63 10.90 12.29
N ALA A 59 48.37 11.06 12.67
CA ALA A 59 47.86 10.89 14.03
C ALA A 59 46.80 9.78 14.09
N GLU A 60 46.50 9.32 15.32
CA GLU A 60 45.47 8.31 15.64
C GLU A 60 45.66 6.93 14.97
N LYS A 61 46.80 6.70 14.30
CA LYS A 61 47.12 5.44 13.62
C LYS A 61 47.13 4.26 14.61
N PRO A 62 46.31 3.22 14.40
CA PRO A 62 46.31 2.02 15.24
C PRO A 62 47.67 1.30 15.26
N SER A 63 47.93 0.55 16.33
CA SER A 63 49.17 -0.23 16.50
C SER A 63 49.31 -1.40 15.52
N TRP A 64 48.20 -1.92 15.00
CA TRP A 64 48.19 -3.00 14.00
C TRP A 64 48.44 -2.51 12.57
N LEU A 65 48.45 -1.20 12.33
CA LEU A 65 48.55 -0.59 11.00
C LEU A 65 49.91 0.09 10.80
N SER A 66 50.56 -0.16 9.66
CA SER A 66 51.70 0.60 9.16
C SER A 66 51.22 1.62 8.12
N VAL A 67 51.70 2.86 8.22
CA VAL A 67 51.45 3.92 7.24
C VAL A 67 52.79 4.56 6.90
N THR A 68 53.28 4.34 5.68
CA THR A 68 54.53 4.93 5.17
C THR A 68 54.22 5.91 4.05
N SER A 69 55.14 6.84 3.79
CA SER A 69 54.98 7.92 2.82
C SER A 69 56.05 7.85 1.74
N SER A 70 55.68 8.14 0.49
CA SER A 70 56.62 8.30 -0.62
C SER A 70 57.40 9.61 -0.59
N ASN A 71 56.86 10.65 0.06
CA ASN A 71 57.35 12.02 0.00
C ASN A 71 57.51 12.64 1.40
N ASN A 72 57.94 11.84 2.38
CA ASN A 72 58.21 12.25 3.76
C ASN A 72 57.06 13.08 4.38
N TYR A 73 55.83 12.59 4.23
CA TYR A 73 54.57 13.17 4.69
C TYR A 73 54.37 14.63 4.22
N THR A 74 54.68 14.88 2.94
CA THR A 74 54.50 16.18 2.30
C THR A 74 53.69 16.05 1.01
N ALA A 75 52.50 16.64 0.95
CA ALA A 75 51.65 16.63 -0.25
C ALA A 75 52.30 17.44 -1.40
N PRO A 76 52.19 17.03 -2.68
CA PRO A 76 51.56 15.80 -3.15
C PRO A 76 52.34 14.56 -2.71
N ASP A 77 51.63 13.57 -2.18
CA ASP A 77 52.21 12.38 -1.59
C ASP A 77 51.40 11.13 -1.95
N THR A 78 52.03 9.97 -1.86
CA THR A 78 51.40 8.66 -1.87
C THR A 78 51.68 7.97 -0.55
N LEU A 79 50.63 7.76 0.24
CA LEU A 79 50.67 7.00 1.48
C LEU A 79 50.43 5.52 1.20
N TYR A 80 51.23 4.64 1.81
CA TYR A 80 51.09 3.19 1.74
C TYR A 80 50.59 2.66 3.09
N PHE A 81 49.43 2.03 3.06
CA PHE A 81 48.78 1.39 4.19
C PHE A 81 49.04 -0.11 4.12
N GLN A 82 49.69 -0.66 5.15
CA GLN A 82 50.01 -2.09 5.26
C GLN A 82 49.72 -2.58 6.67
N ILE A 83 49.46 -3.87 6.83
CA ILE A 83 49.36 -4.44 8.16
C ILE A 83 50.73 -4.55 8.83
N ALA A 84 50.84 -4.07 10.07
CA ALA A 84 52.01 -4.21 10.92
C ALA A 84 51.90 -5.42 11.87
N ASN A 85 50.69 -5.77 12.31
CA ASN A 85 50.44 -6.92 13.18
C ASN A 85 49.13 -7.64 12.79
N SER A 86 49.26 -8.88 12.30
CA SER A 86 48.15 -9.73 11.85
C SER A 86 47.31 -10.35 12.98
N ASN A 87 47.73 -10.22 14.24
CA ASN A 87 47.02 -10.81 15.38
C ASN A 87 45.71 -10.10 15.74
N CYS A 88 45.38 -8.98 15.10
CA CYS A 88 44.17 -8.24 15.43
C CYS A 88 42.89 -8.86 14.82
N GLY A 89 42.99 -9.78 13.85
CA GLY A 89 41.82 -10.38 13.20
C GLY A 89 41.07 -9.38 12.31
N ASP A 90 39.76 -9.20 12.51
CA ASP A 90 38.99 -8.12 11.87
C ASP A 90 39.12 -6.82 12.66
N CYS A 91 39.77 -5.80 12.09
CA CYS A 91 40.19 -4.61 12.81
C CYS A 91 39.78 -3.36 12.04
N THR A 92 39.22 -2.38 12.74
CA THR A 92 38.92 -1.05 12.18
C THR A 92 39.65 0.02 12.97
N GLY A 93 40.12 1.06 12.28
CA GLY A 93 40.72 2.21 12.93
C GLY A 93 40.79 3.41 11.99
N SER A 94 40.95 4.59 12.56
CA SER A 94 41.07 5.84 11.82
C SER A 94 42.53 6.27 11.75
N VAL A 95 42.89 6.89 10.63
CA VAL A 95 44.17 7.59 10.47
C VAL A 95 43.83 9.04 10.16
N LYS A 96 44.32 9.97 10.98
CA LYS A 96 44.14 11.40 10.74
C LYS A 96 45.42 12.00 10.17
N LEU A 97 45.28 12.78 9.10
CA LEU A 97 46.35 13.57 8.51
C LEU A 97 46.15 15.02 8.96
N LEU A 98 47.11 15.53 9.73
CA LEU A 98 47.08 16.87 10.33
C LEU A 98 48.02 17.79 9.54
N PRO A 99 47.51 18.78 8.78
CA PRO A 99 48.38 19.70 8.04
C PRO A 99 49.22 20.58 8.98
N GLU A 100 50.51 20.75 8.68
CA GLU A 100 51.37 21.69 9.39
C GLU A 100 50.91 23.13 9.14
N GLY A 101 50.81 23.93 10.20
CA GLY A 101 50.28 25.30 10.14
C GLY A 101 48.79 25.44 10.50
N GLY A 102 48.11 24.32 10.79
CA GLY A 102 46.69 24.30 11.18
C GLY A 102 45.75 24.29 9.99
N GLY A 103 44.59 23.64 10.15
CA GLY A 103 43.65 23.38 9.06
C GLY A 103 42.72 22.21 9.37
N GLU A 104 41.87 21.84 8.42
CA GLU A 104 40.97 20.69 8.57
C GLU A 104 41.74 19.37 8.39
N ALA A 105 41.62 18.47 9.36
CA ALA A 105 42.27 17.17 9.33
C ALA A 105 41.57 16.22 8.35
N ALA A 106 42.32 15.59 7.45
CA ALA A 106 41.77 14.53 6.60
C ALA A 106 41.74 13.22 7.39
N SER A 107 40.57 12.59 7.49
CA SER A 107 40.41 11.29 8.16
C SER A 107 40.26 10.16 7.15
N ILE A 108 41.02 9.08 7.32
CA ILE A 108 40.96 7.87 6.50
C ILE A 108 40.59 6.70 7.42
N MET A 109 39.47 6.05 7.14
CA MET A 109 39.09 4.82 7.83
C MET A 109 39.82 3.63 7.22
N VAL A 110 40.47 2.81 8.04
CA VAL A 110 41.19 1.62 7.60
C VAL A 110 40.58 0.39 8.24
N ARG A 111 40.26 -0.60 7.41
CA ARG A 111 39.78 -1.90 7.86
C ARG A 111 40.71 -3.00 7.39
N TYR A 112 41.20 -3.81 8.30
CA TYR A 112 41.87 -5.07 8.00
C TYR A 112 40.90 -6.24 8.20
N SER A 113 40.89 -7.16 7.23
CA SER A 113 40.13 -8.41 7.30
C SER A 113 40.96 -9.54 6.66
N PRO A 114 41.58 -10.43 7.46
CA PRO A 114 42.48 -11.48 6.98
C PRO A 114 41.74 -12.54 6.17
N THR A 115 42.33 -12.99 5.07
CA THR A 115 41.80 -14.04 4.19
C THR A 115 41.91 -15.47 4.73
N SER A 116 42.43 -15.69 5.95
CA SER A 116 42.64 -17.02 6.55
C SER A 116 41.58 -17.47 7.57
N GLY A 117 40.43 -16.78 7.68
CA GLY A 117 39.18 -17.40 8.14
C GLY A 117 38.42 -18.02 6.95
N PRO A 118 37.44 -18.93 7.15
CA PRO A 118 36.68 -19.50 6.03
C PRO A 118 36.19 -18.35 5.17
N ALA A 119 36.53 -18.39 3.88
CA ALA A 119 36.32 -17.30 2.93
C ALA A 119 35.00 -16.58 3.24
N GLN A 120 35.07 -15.38 3.82
CA GLN A 120 33.86 -14.68 4.25
C GLN A 120 32.98 -14.57 3.02
N THR A 121 31.86 -15.30 3.06
CA THR A 121 31.06 -15.55 1.86
C THR A 121 30.19 -14.34 1.63
N ARG A 122 30.83 -13.24 1.25
CA ARG A 122 30.18 -11.95 1.06
C ARG A 122 29.40 -12.02 -0.25
N LEU A 123 28.10 -11.84 -0.13
CA LEU A 123 27.20 -11.74 -1.27
C LEU A 123 27.54 -10.48 -2.07
N ILE A 124 27.64 -10.64 -3.37
CA ILE A 124 27.84 -9.58 -4.35
C ILE A 124 26.49 -9.34 -5.02
N VAL A 125 26.05 -8.10 -5.04
CA VAL A 125 24.83 -7.68 -5.73
C VAL A 125 25.19 -6.87 -6.96
N SER A 126 24.43 -7.01 -8.05
CA SER A 126 24.65 -6.23 -9.28
C SER A 126 24.42 -4.72 -9.07
N THR A 127 23.63 -4.34 -8.08
CA THR A 127 23.42 -2.95 -7.65
C THR A 127 23.10 -2.91 -6.15
N ALA A 128 23.54 -1.87 -5.47
CA ALA A 128 23.19 -1.60 -4.07
C ALA A 128 21.87 -0.83 -3.92
N SER A 129 21.32 -0.32 -5.03
CA SER A 129 20.06 0.43 -5.04
C SER A 129 19.15 -0.01 -6.19
N VAL A 130 17.88 -0.22 -5.89
CA VAL A 130 16.81 -0.52 -6.86
C VAL A 130 15.79 0.60 -6.81
N ASN A 131 15.37 1.06 -7.98
CA ASN A 131 14.35 2.10 -8.08
C ASN A 131 13.13 1.59 -8.83
N LEU A 132 11.99 1.71 -8.18
CA LEU A 132 10.68 1.36 -8.71
C LEU A 132 9.92 2.65 -9.03
N SER A 133 9.23 2.67 -10.17
CA SER A 133 8.37 3.77 -10.60
C SER A 133 6.96 3.30 -11.02
N ASN A 134 6.75 1.98 -11.06
CA ASN A 134 5.49 1.35 -11.45
C ASN A 134 5.43 -0.08 -10.86
N THR A 135 4.40 -0.83 -11.24
CA THR A 135 4.20 -2.22 -10.83
C THR A 135 5.07 -3.22 -11.62
N GLN A 136 5.96 -2.76 -12.50
CA GLN A 136 6.85 -3.66 -13.23
C GLN A 136 8.00 -4.08 -12.32
N ALA A 137 8.29 -5.38 -12.29
CA ALA A 137 9.39 -5.89 -11.50
C ALA A 137 10.76 -5.33 -11.96
N ARG A 138 11.67 -5.15 -11.00
CA ARG A 138 13.09 -4.85 -11.24
C ARG A 138 13.94 -5.96 -10.64
N GLN A 139 15.07 -6.26 -11.28
CA GLN A 139 15.91 -7.40 -10.92
C GLN A 139 17.25 -6.99 -10.34
N VAL A 140 17.76 -7.78 -9.39
CA VAL A 140 19.12 -7.70 -8.85
C VAL A 140 19.73 -9.09 -8.89
N ALA A 141 20.88 -9.22 -9.55
CA ALA A 141 21.63 -10.47 -9.51
C ALA A 141 22.43 -10.55 -8.21
N VAL A 142 22.42 -11.73 -7.59
CA VAL A 142 23.15 -12.04 -6.36
C VAL A 142 24.12 -13.17 -6.64
N SER A 143 25.39 -12.96 -6.33
CA SER A 143 26.47 -13.93 -6.55
C SER A 143 27.45 -13.93 -5.38
N VAL A 144 28.44 -14.81 -5.44
CA VAL A 144 29.56 -14.86 -4.51
C VAL A 144 30.84 -15.00 -5.32
N ALA A 145 31.96 -14.52 -4.77
CA ALA A 145 33.26 -14.65 -5.43
C ALA A 145 33.76 -16.10 -5.44
N THR A 146 33.24 -16.95 -4.56
CA THR A 146 33.57 -18.37 -4.46
C THR A 146 32.76 -19.20 -5.46
N GLY A 147 33.32 -20.27 -6.03
CA GLY A 147 32.59 -21.11 -6.99
C GLY A 147 31.45 -21.96 -6.40
N ASN A 148 31.32 -22.02 -5.08
CA ASN A 148 30.26 -22.79 -4.40
C ASN A 148 29.00 -21.94 -4.20
N ALA A 149 27.84 -22.57 -4.37
CA ALA A 149 26.53 -21.98 -4.10
C ALA A 149 26.35 -21.68 -2.60
N VAL A 150 25.70 -20.57 -2.29
CA VAL A 150 25.57 -20.05 -0.93
C VAL A 150 24.14 -19.63 -0.68
N GLU A 151 23.54 -20.25 0.33
CA GLU A 151 22.22 -19.86 0.81
C GLU A 151 22.29 -18.55 1.61
N TYR A 152 21.24 -17.76 1.50
CA TYR A 152 21.11 -16.51 2.23
C TYR A 152 19.66 -16.22 2.61
N THR A 153 19.50 -15.30 3.55
CA THR A 153 18.21 -14.76 3.95
C THR A 153 18.16 -13.27 3.66
N VAL A 154 16.96 -12.69 3.58
CA VAL A 154 16.78 -11.25 3.42
C VAL A 154 15.90 -10.75 4.55
N THR A 155 16.24 -9.59 5.12
CA THR A 155 15.36 -8.90 6.08
C THR A 155 13.95 -8.76 5.49
N LYS A 156 12.92 -9.00 6.31
CA LYS A 156 11.53 -8.95 5.89
C LYS A 156 11.24 -7.64 5.15
N PRO A 157 10.79 -7.69 3.87
CA PRO A 157 10.41 -6.48 3.16
C PRO A 157 9.16 -5.85 3.79
N PRO A 158 9.01 -4.51 3.73
CA PRO A 158 7.78 -3.85 4.15
C PRO A 158 6.60 -4.27 3.27
N GLU A 159 5.37 -4.11 3.77
CA GLU A 159 4.15 -4.63 3.13
C GLU A 159 3.90 -4.11 1.71
N TRP A 160 4.50 -2.97 1.36
CA TRP A 160 4.36 -2.37 0.04
C TRP A 160 5.28 -2.97 -1.03
N LEU A 161 6.31 -3.71 -0.62
CA LEU A 161 7.35 -4.25 -1.48
C LEU A 161 7.24 -5.78 -1.55
N ALA A 162 6.83 -6.31 -2.70
CA ALA A 162 7.00 -7.72 -3.01
C ALA A 162 8.45 -7.96 -3.39
N MET A 163 8.98 -9.06 -2.86
CA MET A 163 10.28 -9.58 -3.22
C MET A 163 10.15 -11.08 -3.46
N THR A 164 10.57 -11.54 -4.63
CA THR A 164 10.66 -12.96 -4.97
C THR A 164 12.09 -13.30 -5.40
N SER A 165 12.44 -14.58 -5.34
CA SER A 165 13.75 -15.11 -5.70
C SER A 165 13.59 -16.18 -6.78
N ALA A 166 14.45 -16.15 -7.80
CA ALA A 166 14.47 -17.15 -8.85
C ALA A 166 15.00 -18.51 -8.37
N ASN A 167 15.95 -18.49 -7.42
CA ASN A 167 16.69 -19.67 -6.97
C ASN A 167 16.58 -19.89 -5.46
N ARG A 168 15.41 -19.59 -4.88
CA ARG A 168 15.08 -19.83 -3.46
C ARG A 168 16.15 -19.31 -2.50
N PHE A 169 16.65 -18.11 -2.76
CA PHE A 169 17.69 -17.41 -2.00
C PHE A 169 19.02 -18.18 -1.91
N THR A 170 19.44 -18.79 -3.01
CA THR A 170 20.71 -19.51 -3.14
C THR A 170 21.50 -18.99 -4.34
N THR A 171 22.76 -18.59 -4.15
CA THR A 171 23.57 -18.02 -5.25
C THR A 171 24.04 -19.09 -6.26
N PRO A 172 24.16 -18.76 -7.57
CA PRO A 172 23.75 -17.50 -8.18
C PRO A 172 22.21 -17.38 -8.19
N ASP A 173 21.71 -16.21 -7.83
CA ASP A 173 20.28 -15.93 -7.72
C ASP A 173 19.92 -14.62 -8.45
N THR A 174 18.66 -14.46 -8.78
CA THR A 174 18.05 -13.22 -9.25
C THR A 174 16.88 -12.88 -8.34
N LEU A 175 16.98 -11.76 -7.64
CA LEU A 175 15.88 -11.21 -6.85
C LEU A 175 15.03 -10.28 -7.72
N TYR A 176 13.71 -10.42 -7.63
CA TYR A 176 12.73 -9.54 -8.27
C TYR A 176 12.02 -8.70 -7.22
N PHE A 177 11.98 -7.40 -7.45
CA PHE A 177 11.33 -6.41 -6.60
C PHE A 177 10.17 -5.77 -7.35
N GLN A 178 8.98 -5.77 -6.75
CA GLN A 178 7.76 -5.25 -7.35
C GLN A 178 6.93 -4.49 -6.32
N LEU A 179 6.29 -3.40 -6.74
CA LEU A 179 5.31 -2.70 -5.92
C LEU A 179 4.04 -3.56 -5.78
N VAL A 180 3.55 -3.77 -4.56
CA VAL A 180 2.30 -4.51 -4.29
C VAL A 180 1.16 -3.54 -4.04
N SER A 181 1.31 -2.68 -3.03
CA SER A 181 0.38 -1.58 -2.73
C SER A 181 0.92 -0.76 -1.56
N SER A 182 1.21 0.52 -1.76
CA SER A 182 1.38 1.49 -0.66
C SER A 182 0.70 2.79 -1.00
N ASN A 183 0.25 3.49 0.04
CA ASN A 183 -0.14 4.89 0.00
C ASN A 183 0.90 5.75 0.73
N CYS A 184 2.17 5.53 0.43
CA CYS A 184 3.25 6.31 1.06
C CYS A 184 3.75 7.47 0.19
N GLY A 185 3.31 7.56 -1.07
CA GLY A 185 3.79 8.56 -2.04
C GLY A 185 5.22 8.25 -2.49
N ALA A 186 6.18 8.44 -1.59
CA ALA A 186 7.58 8.05 -1.72
C ALA A 186 7.98 7.12 -0.56
N CYS A 187 8.43 5.91 -0.89
CA CYS A 187 8.82 4.89 0.07
C CYS A 187 10.27 4.47 -0.13
N THR A 188 10.98 4.18 0.96
CA THR A 188 12.30 3.55 0.91
C THR A 188 12.35 2.36 1.85
N ALA A 189 12.80 1.21 1.34
CA ALA A 189 13.08 0.00 2.11
C ALA A 189 14.59 -0.20 2.17
N ALA A 190 15.12 -0.32 3.39
CA ALA A 190 16.48 -0.76 3.62
C ALA A 190 16.45 -2.28 3.87
N LEU A 191 16.97 -3.07 2.93
CA LEU A 191 17.07 -4.52 3.03
C LEU A 191 18.53 -4.91 3.33
N THR A 192 18.69 -6.05 4.00
CA THR A 192 20.00 -6.66 4.22
C THR A 192 19.95 -8.13 3.82
N LEU A 193 20.82 -8.53 2.90
CA LEU A 193 21.01 -9.93 2.49
C LEU A 193 22.07 -10.55 3.41
N LEU A 194 21.68 -11.59 4.17
CA LEU A 194 22.55 -12.24 5.14
C LEU A 194 22.88 -13.68 4.69
N PRO A 195 24.13 -13.97 4.31
CA PRO A 195 24.55 -15.33 3.95
C PRO A 195 24.47 -16.28 5.17
N ALA A 196 24.05 -17.53 4.97
CA ALA A 196 23.80 -18.49 6.05
C ALA A 196 25.04 -18.77 6.92
N ALA A 197 26.24 -18.70 6.34
CA ALA A 197 27.51 -18.91 7.03
C ALA A 197 28.29 -17.61 7.34
N GLY A 198 27.82 -16.45 6.85
CA GLY A 198 28.55 -15.19 6.98
C GLY A 198 27.98 -14.26 8.05
N ARG A 199 28.85 -13.47 8.70
CA ARG A 199 28.47 -12.53 9.76
C ARG A 199 28.20 -11.10 9.25
N ILE A 200 28.44 -10.85 7.96
CA ILE A 200 28.31 -9.52 7.34
C ILE A 200 27.19 -9.58 6.30
N GLY A 201 26.14 -8.80 6.53
CA GLY A 201 25.07 -8.62 5.57
C GLY A 201 25.46 -7.65 4.45
N THR A 202 24.95 -7.89 3.25
CA THR A 202 25.06 -6.98 2.10
C THR A 202 23.83 -6.06 2.07
N PRO A 203 23.97 -4.74 2.25
CA PRO A 203 22.85 -3.82 2.23
C PRO A 203 22.33 -3.62 0.80
N LEU A 204 21.01 -3.48 0.67
CA LEU A 204 20.31 -3.20 -0.56
C LEU A 204 19.16 -2.22 -0.28
N VAL A 205 19.14 -1.08 -0.96
CA VAL A 205 18.10 -0.07 -0.79
C VAL A 205 17.11 -0.16 -1.95
N VAL A 206 15.82 -0.28 -1.65
CA VAL A 206 14.76 -0.21 -2.67
C VAL A 206 13.95 1.04 -2.44
N THR A 207 13.96 1.95 -3.41
CA THR A 207 13.17 3.18 -3.38
C THR A 207 12.03 3.05 -4.38
N TYR A 208 10.83 3.37 -3.94
CA TYR A 208 9.69 3.63 -4.81
C TYR A 208 9.38 5.12 -4.77
N ASP A 209 9.35 5.74 -5.93
CA ASP A 209 8.97 7.14 -6.08
C ASP A 209 8.11 7.28 -7.33
N VAL A 210 6.80 7.51 -7.13
CA VAL A 210 5.85 7.78 -8.21
C VAL A 210 6.16 9.09 -8.93
N ASN A 211 6.90 9.99 -8.28
CA ASN A 211 7.17 11.36 -8.70
C ASN A 211 8.50 11.50 -9.45
N ARG A 212 9.23 10.41 -9.67
CA ARG A 212 10.59 10.48 -10.19
C ARG A 212 10.62 11.00 -11.63
N GLY A 213 11.11 12.22 -11.80
CA GLY A 213 11.19 12.92 -13.08
C GLY A 213 10.06 13.94 -13.32
N SER A 214 9.11 14.06 -12.39
CA SER A 214 8.07 15.08 -12.40
C SER A 214 8.35 16.18 -11.38
N SER A 215 7.83 17.38 -11.63
CA SER A 215 7.79 18.46 -10.65
C SER A 215 6.64 18.33 -9.65
N TYR A 216 5.70 17.40 -9.86
CA TYR A 216 4.61 17.12 -8.92
C TYR A 216 5.01 16.10 -7.86
N GLN A 217 4.36 16.19 -6.70
CA GLN A 217 4.36 15.14 -5.68
C GLN A 217 2.94 14.77 -5.28
N ALA A 218 2.60 13.48 -5.33
CA ALA A 218 1.31 12.95 -4.89
C ALA A 218 1.43 12.24 -3.52
N THR A 219 0.42 12.43 -2.65
CA THR A 219 0.37 11.77 -1.34
C THR A 219 0.02 10.27 -1.45
N ALA A 220 -0.54 9.84 -2.57
CA ALA A 220 -0.90 8.45 -2.83
C ALA A 220 -0.19 7.94 -4.10
N SER A 221 0.54 6.85 -3.94
CA SER A 221 1.25 6.14 -5.01
C SER A 221 0.41 5.07 -5.71
N HIS A 222 -0.72 4.73 -5.11
CA HIS A 222 -1.73 3.82 -5.62
C HIS A 222 -3.08 4.23 -5.03
N VAL A 223 -4.17 3.89 -5.72
CA VAL A 223 -5.52 4.08 -5.20
C VAL A 223 -6.28 2.77 -5.26
N THR A 224 -6.82 2.34 -4.13
CA THR A 224 -7.71 1.18 -4.05
C THR A 224 -9.12 1.66 -3.77
N LEU A 225 -10.04 1.34 -4.67
CA LEU A 225 -11.46 1.60 -4.56
C LEU A 225 -12.22 0.29 -4.38
N ALA A 226 -13.45 0.38 -3.88
CA ALA A 226 -14.38 -0.72 -3.84
C ALA A 226 -15.79 -0.26 -4.23
N TRP A 227 -16.57 -1.20 -4.77
CA TRP A 227 -17.95 -0.95 -5.13
C TRP A 227 -18.84 -2.16 -4.85
N PRO A 228 -19.98 -2.03 -4.15
CA PRO A 228 -20.41 -0.84 -3.43
C PRO A 228 -19.54 -0.61 -2.18
N ALA A 229 -19.27 0.65 -1.85
CA ALA A 229 -18.60 1.07 -0.62
C ALA A 229 -18.99 2.51 -0.26
N ALA A 230 -18.80 2.89 1.01
CA ALA A 230 -18.98 4.28 1.45
C ALA A 230 -17.89 5.19 0.83
N ILE A 231 -18.19 6.47 0.66
CA ILE A 231 -17.19 7.45 0.22
C ILE A 231 -16.20 7.67 1.38
N GLY A 232 -14.91 7.49 1.11
CA GLY A 232 -13.83 7.73 2.07
C GLY A 232 -13.25 9.13 1.94
N GLN A 233 -12.67 9.64 3.02
CA GLN A 233 -12.04 10.97 3.02
C GLN A 233 -10.58 10.94 2.53
N ALA A 234 -9.83 9.85 2.78
CA ALA A 234 -8.42 9.70 2.43
C ALA A 234 -8.14 8.37 1.73
N CYS A 235 -7.25 8.38 0.74
CA CYS A 235 -6.85 7.15 0.05
C CYS A 235 -6.05 6.26 1.02
N GLY A 236 -6.51 5.01 1.27
CA GLY A 236 -5.76 4.00 2.03
C GLY A 236 -6.36 3.55 3.36
N THR A 237 -7.47 4.15 3.78
CA THR A 237 -8.21 3.69 4.96
C THR A 237 -9.46 2.91 4.52
N GLY A 238 -9.34 1.58 4.47
CA GLY A 238 -10.46 0.69 4.17
C GLY A 238 -10.91 0.70 2.69
N PHE A 239 -12.02 0.01 2.44
CA PHE A 239 -12.67 -0.07 1.12
C PHE A 239 -13.58 1.14 0.93
N VAL A 240 -13.27 2.01 -0.03
CA VAL A 240 -13.97 3.27 -0.27
C VAL A 240 -14.36 3.41 -1.73
N SER A 241 -15.50 4.05 -2.03
CA SER A 241 -15.95 4.28 -3.41
C SER A 241 -15.31 5.52 -4.06
N GLY A 242 -14.60 6.33 -3.27
CA GLY A 242 -13.79 7.45 -3.73
C GLY A 242 -12.87 7.96 -2.63
N CYS A 243 -11.81 8.67 -3.01
CA CYS A 243 -10.83 9.24 -2.09
C CYS A 243 -10.09 10.46 -2.66
N ASN A 244 -9.55 11.29 -1.76
CA ASN A 244 -8.73 12.46 -2.11
C ASN A 244 -7.24 12.14 -2.07
N ILE A 245 -6.52 12.65 -3.06
CA ILE A 245 -5.07 12.60 -3.21
C ILE A 245 -4.55 14.03 -3.10
N GLY A 246 -3.65 14.28 -2.15
CA GLY A 246 -2.94 15.55 -2.09
C GLY A 246 -1.96 15.63 -3.25
N ILE A 247 -1.99 16.74 -3.99
CA ILE A 247 -1.03 17.07 -5.03
C ILE A 247 -0.25 18.29 -4.56
N SER A 248 1.06 18.27 -4.74
CA SER A 248 1.95 19.40 -4.49
C SER A 248 2.94 19.54 -5.65
N SER A 249 3.65 20.66 -5.73
CA SER A 249 4.73 20.85 -6.71
C SER A 249 6.01 21.28 -6.00
N THR A 250 7.14 20.79 -6.50
CA THR A 250 8.48 21.24 -6.10
C THR A 250 8.88 22.56 -6.76
N SER A 251 8.06 23.10 -7.67
CA SER A 251 8.28 24.36 -8.37
C SER A 251 7.11 25.32 -8.13
N THR A 252 7.41 26.53 -7.65
CA THR A 252 6.39 27.58 -7.45
C THR A 252 5.79 28.09 -8.76
N ALA A 253 6.43 27.81 -9.90
CA ALA A 253 5.92 28.17 -11.23
C ALA A 253 4.85 27.19 -11.74
N VAL A 254 4.73 26.01 -11.14
CA VAL A 254 3.79 24.96 -11.55
C VAL A 254 2.66 24.88 -10.52
N ASN A 255 1.54 25.53 -10.83
CA ASN A 255 0.42 25.68 -9.90
C ASN A 255 -0.90 25.06 -10.39
N THR A 256 -0.93 24.54 -11.62
CA THR A 256 -2.06 23.78 -12.17
C THR A 256 -1.56 22.48 -12.80
N TYR A 257 -2.42 21.46 -12.84
CA TYR A 257 -2.17 20.19 -13.52
C TYR A 257 -3.36 19.79 -14.40
N ASN A 258 -3.11 18.89 -15.34
CA ASN A 258 -4.15 18.16 -16.08
C ASN A 258 -4.11 16.68 -15.69
N ALA A 259 -5.25 16.00 -15.69
CA ALA A 259 -5.30 14.57 -15.47
C ALA A 259 -6.22 13.88 -16.47
N LYS A 260 -5.84 12.67 -16.91
CA LYS A 260 -6.62 11.90 -17.90
C LYS A 260 -6.55 10.40 -17.66
N ILE A 261 -7.63 9.74 -18.01
CA ILE A 261 -7.73 8.30 -18.20
C ILE A 261 -7.35 8.02 -19.67
N THR A 262 -6.33 7.19 -19.89
CA THR A 262 -5.81 6.93 -21.24
C THR A 262 -6.45 5.73 -21.91
N ARG A 263 -6.99 4.79 -21.14
CA ARG A 263 -7.64 3.58 -21.64
C ARG A 263 -9.16 3.71 -21.53
N SER A 264 -9.88 3.43 -22.61
CA SER A 264 -11.35 3.43 -22.60
C SER A 264 -11.92 2.36 -21.64
N GLU A 265 -11.20 1.27 -21.43
CA GLU A 265 -11.56 0.20 -20.47
C GLU A 265 -11.54 0.69 -19.01
N ASP A 266 -10.83 1.78 -18.73
CA ASP A 266 -10.72 2.38 -17.39
C ASP A 266 -11.84 3.42 -17.13
N ALA A 267 -12.89 3.46 -17.95
CA ALA A 267 -14.04 4.36 -17.80
C ALA A 267 -14.84 4.17 -16.49
N TRP A 268 -14.53 3.12 -15.74
CA TRP A 268 -15.00 2.91 -14.38
C TRP A 268 -14.36 3.86 -13.35
N ILE A 269 -13.34 4.64 -13.73
CA ILE A 269 -12.74 5.71 -12.91
C ILE A 269 -13.38 7.05 -13.26
N LEU A 270 -13.64 7.88 -12.25
CA LEU A 270 -13.89 9.32 -12.39
C LEU A 270 -12.72 10.11 -11.81
N ILE A 271 -12.41 11.24 -12.45
CA ILE A 271 -11.44 12.24 -12.03
C ILE A 271 -12.22 13.50 -11.67
N ASP A 272 -12.20 13.92 -10.41
CA ASP A 272 -12.96 15.07 -9.89
C ASP A 272 -14.46 15.00 -10.27
N ASN A 273 -15.04 13.80 -10.17
CA ASN A 273 -16.41 13.45 -10.57
C ASN A 273 -16.71 13.57 -12.08
N MET A 274 -15.68 13.69 -12.92
CA MET A 274 -15.81 13.72 -14.38
C MET A 274 -15.18 12.49 -15.03
N ALA A 275 -15.79 12.01 -16.12
CA ALA A 275 -15.23 10.91 -16.91
C ALA A 275 -14.18 11.43 -17.90
N GLY A 276 -13.16 10.63 -18.18
CA GLY A 276 -12.14 10.95 -19.17
C GLY A 276 -11.01 11.82 -18.63
N SER A 277 -11.21 13.14 -18.55
CA SER A 277 -10.12 14.07 -18.21
C SER A 277 -10.58 15.36 -17.53
N VAL A 278 -9.66 15.96 -16.79
CA VAL A 278 -9.75 17.31 -16.22
C VAL A 278 -8.56 18.16 -16.68
N THR A 279 -8.76 19.47 -16.80
CA THR A 279 -7.73 20.41 -17.25
C THR A 279 -7.64 21.62 -16.33
N ASP A 280 -6.43 22.18 -16.21
CA ASP A 280 -6.11 23.39 -15.47
C ASP A 280 -6.57 23.37 -14.01
N VAL A 281 -6.50 22.19 -13.38
CA VAL A 281 -6.88 22.02 -11.97
C VAL A 281 -5.80 22.61 -11.07
N PRO A 282 -6.11 23.55 -10.16
CA PRO A 282 -5.15 24.07 -9.21
C PRO A 282 -4.54 22.95 -8.35
N VAL A 283 -3.21 22.92 -8.23
CA VAL A 283 -2.47 21.93 -7.42
C VAL A 283 -2.99 21.90 -5.98
N ALA A 284 -3.36 23.06 -5.42
CA ALA A 284 -3.89 23.19 -4.07
C ALA A 284 -5.23 22.47 -3.83
N ASN A 285 -5.99 22.16 -4.89
CA ASN A 285 -7.27 21.45 -4.76
C ASN A 285 -7.07 19.95 -4.50
N GLY A 286 -5.87 19.42 -4.77
CA GLY A 286 -5.67 17.98 -4.83
C GLY A 286 -6.47 17.33 -5.96
N LEU A 287 -6.45 16.00 -5.98
CA LEU A 287 -7.11 15.17 -6.99
C LEU A 287 -8.08 14.21 -6.30
N TYR A 288 -9.36 14.22 -6.70
CA TYR A 288 -10.35 13.27 -6.23
C TYR A 288 -10.57 12.16 -7.26
N LEU A 289 -10.37 10.90 -6.86
CA LEU A 289 -10.67 9.73 -7.69
C LEU A 289 -11.81 8.93 -7.09
N SER A 290 -12.76 8.49 -7.92
CA SER A 290 -13.89 7.66 -7.49
C SER A 290 -14.32 6.63 -8.53
N ALA A 291 -15.04 5.61 -8.09
CA ALA A 291 -15.69 4.65 -8.97
C ALA A 291 -16.86 5.33 -9.70
N ASN A 292 -16.98 5.12 -11.02
CA ASN A 292 -18.04 5.65 -11.86
C ASN A 292 -19.30 4.76 -11.77
N PRO A 293 -20.36 5.15 -11.04
CA PRO A 293 -21.52 4.29 -10.80
C PRO A 293 -22.22 3.86 -12.09
N ALA A 294 -22.17 4.68 -13.14
CA ALA A 294 -22.77 4.36 -14.43
C ALA A 294 -22.10 3.17 -15.13
N VAL A 295 -20.84 2.88 -14.79
CA VAL A 295 -20.07 1.77 -15.35
C VAL A 295 -19.97 0.63 -14.33
N VAL A 296 -19.61 0.90 -13.07
CA VAL A 296 -19.34 -0.17 -12.10
C VAL A 296 -20.59 -0.95 -11.69
N ASN A 297 -21.80 -0.40 -11.87
CA ASN A 297 -23.05 -1.12 -11.62
C ASN A 297 -23.31 -2.27 -12.63
N SER A 298 -22.69 -2.24 -13.81
CA SER A 298 -22.80 -3.30 -14.82
C SER A 298 -21.52 -4.16 -14.93
N MET A 299 -20.51 -3.90 -14.09
CA MET A 299 -19.30 -4.70 -14.03
C MET A 299 -19.53 -5.99 -13.25
N ALA A 300 -18.88 -7.07 -13.66
CA ALA A 300 -18.85 -8.30 -12.87
C ALA A 300 -18.10 -8.06 -11.55
N THR A 301 -18.39 -8.86 -10.52
CA THR A 301 -17.53 -8.89 -9.33
C THR A 301 -16.14 -9.35 -9.73
N GLY A 302 -15.14 -8.68 -9.19
CA GLY A 302 -13.76 -8.98 -9.47
C GLY A 302 -12.84 -7.83 -9.09
N ALA A 303 -11.55 -8.09 -9.24
CA ALA A 303 -10.53 -7.06 -9.13
C ALA A 303 -10.22 -6.50 -10.52
N TYR A 304 -10.27 -5.18 -10.63
CA TYR A 304 -9.96 -4.42 -11.83
C TYR A 304 -8.75 -3.52 -11.57
N SER A 305 -8.00 -3.24 -12.63
CA SER A 305 -6.82 -2.38 -12.58
C SER A 305 -6.85 -1.39 -13.73
N GLY A 306 -6.58 -0.13 -13.43
CA GLY A 306 -6.56 0.98 -14.37
C GLY A 306 -5.54 2.02 -13.93
N GLN A 307 -5.49 3.14 -14.65
CA GLN A 307 -4.51 4.19 -14.37
C GLN A 307 -5.01 5.59 -14.72
N VAL A 308 -4.56 6.57 -13.92
CA VAL A 308 -4.76 8.00 -14.18
C VAL A 308 -3.39 8.63 -14.43
N VAL A 309 -3.26 9.37 -15.52
CA VAL A 309 -2.04 10.11 -15.84
C VAL A 309 -2.25 11.55 -15.41
N VAL A 310 -1.33 12.08 -14.60
CA VAL A 310 -1.30 13.48 -14.18
C VAL A 310 -0.09 14.15 -14.83
N TYR A 311 -0.28 15.30 -15.47
CA TYR A 311 0.77 15.95 -16.25
C TYR A 311 0.69 17.47 -16.22
N ASN A 312 1.82 18.11 -16.48
CA ASN A 312 1.93 19.55 -16.52
C ASN A 312 1.39 20.09 -17.86
N PRO A 313 0.41 21.01 -17.86
CA PRO A 313 -0.15 21.56 -19.10
C PRO A 313 0.90 22.31 -19.94
N ALA A 314 1.90 22.92 -19.31
CA ALA A 314 2.99 23.64 -19.99
C ALA A 314 4.15 22.72 -20.44
N ASN A 315 4.26 21.52 -19.87
CA ASN A 315 5.29 20.54 -20.23
C ASN A 315 4.75 19.12 -20.08
N GLN A 316 4.21 18.53 -21.14
CA GLN A 316 3.57 17.22 -21.06
C GLN A 316 4.54 16.06 -20.72
N SER A 317 5.86 16.26 -20.81
CA SER A 317 6.84 15.26 -20.38
C SER A 317 7.04 15.24 -18.86
N ASP A 318 6.64 16.32 -18.18
CA ASP A 318 6.54 16.40 -16.73
C ASP A 318 5.21 15.76 -16.31
N LEU A 319 5.23 14.44 -16.12
CA LEU A 319 4.06 13.64 -15.77
C LEU A 319 4.40 12.55 -14.77
N PHE A 320 3.36 12.05 -14.10
CA PHE A 320 3.39 10.80 -13.36
C PHE A 320 2.09 10.01 -13.57
N VAL A 321 2.09 8.74 -13.19
CA VAL A 321 0.96 7.83 -13.36
C VAL A 321 0.54 7.28 -12.01
N ILE A 322 -0.74 7.36 -11.70
CA ILE A 322 -1.37 6.80 -10.51
C ILE A 322 -2.08 5.51 -10.92
N PRO A 323 -1.60 4.33 -10.52
CA PRO A 323 -2.34 3.09 -10.69
C PRO A 323 -3.56 3.09 -9.77
N VAL A 324 -4.70 2.64 -10.30
CA VAL A 324 -5.97 2.52 -9.57
C VAL A 324 -6.42 1.07 -9.63
N SER A 325 -6.78 0.49 -8.48
CA SER A 325 -7.42 -0.82 -8.39
C SER A 325 -8.85 -0.65 -7.89
N LEU A 326 -9.76 -1.45 -8.42
CA LEU A 326 -11.15 -1.49 -7.99
C LEU A 326 -11.52 -2.91 -7.63
N LEU A 327 -12.05 -3.10 -6.43
CA LEU A 327 -12.75 -4.32 -6.05
C LEU A 327 -14.26 -4.12 -6.24
N VAL A 328 -14.82 -4.71 -7.29
CA VAL A 328 -16.28 -4.79 -7.43
C VAL A 328 -16.73 -5.98 -6.59
N ASN A 329 -17.38 -5.71 -5.46
CA ASN A 329 -18.09 -6.67 -4.63
C ASN A 329 -19.47 -6.92 -5.23
N PRO A 330 -20.09 -8.09 -4.99
CA PRO A 330 -21.40 -8.38 -5.56
C PRO A 330 -22.51 -7.53 -4.92
N GLY A 331 -22.23 -6.80 -3.83
CA GLY A 331 -23.19 -6.03 -3.04
C GLY A 331 -23.50 -6.68 -1.70
N SER A 332 -24.41 -6.09 -0.94
CA SER A 332 -25.01 -6.73 0.25
C SER A 332 -26.41 -7.24 -0.09
N ILE A 333 -26.80 -8.33 0.55
CA ILE A 333 -28.15 -8.87 0.41
C ILE A 333 -29.17 -7.86 0.96
N SER A 334 -30.30 -7.67 0.27
CA SER A 334 -31.30 -6.65 0.63
C SER A 334 -32.74 -7.08 0.36
N ILE A 335 -33.68 -6.43 1.02
CA ILE A 335 -35.14 -6.61 0.86
C ILE A 335 -35.83 -5.25 0.73
N SER A 336 -36.80 -5.13 -0.19
CA SER A 336 -37.62 -3.93 -0.38
C SER A 336 -39.10 -4.29 -0.57
N PRO A 337 -40.05 -3.61 0.09
CA PRO A 337 -39.83 -2.60 1.12
C PRO A 337 -39.25 -3.22 2.40
N ALA A 338 -38.28 -2.54 3.02
CA ALA A 338 -37.70 -2.96 4.30
C ALA A 338 -38.62 -2.64 5.51
N SER A 339 -39.66 -1.83 5.31
CA SER A 339 -40.68 -1.60 6.34
C SER A 339 -42.04 -1.27 5.75
N GLY A 340 -43.09 -1.52 6.54
CA GLY A 340 -44.45 -1.18 6.18
C GLY A 340 -45.47 -1.96 7.00
N ALA A 341 -46.73 -1.92 6.56
CA ALA A 341 -47.83 -2.59 7.24
C ALA A 341 -48.91 -3.04 6.26
N GLY A 342 -49.52 -4.21 6.52
CA GLY A 342 -50.60 -4.72 5.70
C GLY A 342 -50.80 -6.22 5.80
N SER A 343 -51.85 -6.71 5.14
CA SER A 343 -52.19 -8.13 5.02
C SER A 343 -51.61 -8.79 3.78
N SER A 344 -51.07 -8.03 2.82
CA SER A 344 -50.36 -8.55 1.65
C SER A 344 -49.32 -7.52 1.18
N GLN A 345 -48.18 -8.00 0.71
CA GLN A 345 -47.09 -7.19 0.17
C GLN A 345 -46.26 -7.98 -0.84
N THR A 346 -45.78 -7.32 -1.88
CA THR A 346 -44.72 -7.85 -2.74
C THR A 346 -43.37 -7.38 -2.23
N PHE A 347 -42.47 -8.31 -1.94
CA PHE A 347 -41.09 -8.03 -1.57
C PHE A 347 -40.16 -8.33 -2.73
N THR A 348 -39.23 -7.42 -2.98
CA THR A 348 -38.10 -7.60 -3.91
C THR A 348 -36.86 -7.91 -3.10
N LEU A 349 -36.26 -9.06 -3.35
CA LEU A 349 -35.03 -9.55 -2.73
C LEU A 349 -33.89 -9.36 -3.73
N ALA A 350 -32.79 -8.74 -3.34
CA ALA A 350 -31.57 -8.68 -4.15
C ALA A 350 -30.47 -9.46 -3.45
N VAL A 351 -30.00 -10.53 -4.09
CA VAL A 351 -29.08 -11.51 -3.51
C VAL A 351 -27.78 -11.56 -4.32
N PRO A 352 -26.70 -10.98 -3.79
CA PRO A 352 -25.41 -10.93 -4.45
C PRO A 352 -24.60 -12.22 -4.25
N HIS A 353 -23.83 -12.65 -5.27
CA HIS A 353 -22.87 -13.75 -5.17
C HIS A 353 -21.54 -13.42 -5.91
N PRO A 354 -20.36 -13.56 -5.26
CA PRO A 354 -19.08 -13.15 -5.86
C PRO A 354 -18.74 -13.83 -7.19
N GLY A 355 -19.10 -15.11 -7.35
CA GLY A 355 -18.86 -15.88 -8.57
C GLY A 355 -19.92 -15.71 -9.67
N GLY A 356 -20.97 -14.90 -9.46
CA GLY A 356 -22.14 -14.83 -10.35
C GLY A 356 -23.39 -15.47 -9.74
N TRP A 357 -24.57 -14.95 -10.08
CA TRP A 357 -25.84 -15.35 -9.44
C TRP A 357 -26.16 -16.84 -9.58
N HIS A 358 -25.74 -17.46 -10.69
CA HIS A 358 -25.94 -18.88 -10.99
C HIS A 358 -25.27 -19.83 -9.99
N ASN A 359 -24.33 -19.34 -9.18
CA ASN A 359 -23.66 -20.17 -8.18
C ASN A 359 -24.47 -20.29 -6.89
N LEU A 360 -25.53 -19.50 -6.72
CA LEU A 360 -26.45 -19.65 -5.60
C LEU A 360 -27.22 -20.97 -5.74
N SER A 361 -27.42 -21.69 -4.65
CA SER A 361 -28.26 -22.90 -4.62
C SER A 361 -29.65 -22.58 -4.08
N VAL A 362 -29.74 -21.83 -2.98
CA VAL A 362 -31.01 -21.47 -2.33
C VAL A 362 -30.97 -20.07 -1.72
N VAL A 363 -32.09 -19.36 -1.80
CA VAL A 363 -32.35 -18.11 -1.09
C VAL A 363 -33.51 -18.33 -0.11
N ASN A 364 -33.26 -18.05 1.16
CA ASN A 364 -34.21 -18.24 2.26
C ASN A 364 -34.73 -16.90 2.77
N MET A 365 -36.04 -16.69 2.70
CA MET A 365 -36.73 -15.54 3.26
C MET A 365 -37.56 -16.00 4.45
N LEU A 366 -37.34 -15.39 5.62
CA LEU A 366 -38.10 -15.68 6.83
C LEU A 366 -38.74 -14.40 7.36
N ILE A 367 -40.07 -14.42 7.48
CA ILE A 367 -40.83 -13.37 8.18
C ILE A 367 -41.35 -13.98 9.47
N ALA A 368 -40.84 -13.51 10.60
CA ALA A 368 -41.12 -14.03 11.93
C ALA A 368 -40.79 -12.99 13.01
N SER A 369 -41.27 -13.18 14.25
CA SER A 369 -40.90 -12.29 15.38
C SER A 369 -39.46 -12.51 15.87
N THR A 370 -38.96 -13.73 15.70
CA THR A 370 -37.61 -14.17 16.05
C THR A 370 -37.09 -15.04 14.91
N LEU A 371 -35.79 -15.34 14.91
CA LEU A 371 -35.19 -16.22 13.91
C LEU A 371 -35.53 -17.70 14.20
N ASP A 372 -36.78 -18.09 13.97
CA ASP A 372 -37.32 -19.43 14.12
C ASP A 372 -38.23 -19.75 12.92
N GLY A 373 -38.08 -20.95 12.35
CA GLY A 373 -38.88 -21.43 11.23
C GLY A 373 -40.25 -21.99 11.64
N GLN A 374 -40.45 -22.29 12.92
CA GLN A 374 -41.73 -22.76 13.44
C GLN A 374 -42.75 -21.64 13.49
N HIS A 375 -43.99 -21.93 13.08
CA HIS A 375 -45.08 -20.95 13.08
C HIS A 375 -44.70 -19.63 12.41
N ALA A 376 -43.99 -19.70 11.28
CA ALA A 376 -43.42 -18.57 10.57
C ALA A 376 -43.76 -18.59 9.09
N CYS A 377 -43.51 -17.47 8.42
CA CYS A 377 -43.52 -17.42 6.96
C CYS A 377 -42.09 -17.61 6.45
N TYR A 378 -41.65 -18.88 6.37
CA TYR A 378 -40.33 -19.24 5.87
C TYR A 378 -40.46 -19.79 4.44
N ALA A 379 -40.11 -18.96 3.46
CA ALA A 379 -40.00 -19.36 2.06
C ALA A 379 -38.54 -19.64 1.64
N ALA A 380 -38.35 -20.64 0.79
CA ALA A 380 -37.08 -20.98 0.16
C ALA A 380 -37.24 -20.97 -1.36
N TYR A 381 -36.46 -20.15 -2.04
CA TYR A 381 -36.33 -20.17 -3.49
C TYR A 381 -35.13 -21.04 -3.88
N GLU A 382 -35.39 -22.17 -4.51
CA GLU A 382 -34.37 -23.08 -5.00
C GLU A 382 -34.05 -22.77 -6.46
N LEU A 383 -32.79 -22.40 -6.74
CA LEU A 383 -32.40 -21.93 -8.06
C LEU A 383 -32.44 -23.04 -9.12
N VAL A 384 -32.07 -24.27 -8.75
CA VAL A 384 -31.99 -25.41 -9.68
C VAL A 384 -33.36 -25.78 -10.24
N THR A 385 -34.38 -25.83 -9.37
CA THR A 385 -35.75 -26.18 -9.76
C THR A 385 -36.59 -24.96 -10.13
N GLY A 386 -36.08 -23.75 -9.90
CA GLY A 386 -36.79 -22.49 -10.09
C GLY A 386 -38.04 -22.34 -9.22
N SER A 387 -38.13 -23.12 -8.14
CA SER A 387 -39.33 -23.25 -7.32
C SER A 387 -39.25 -22.45 -6.02
N LEU A 388 -40.36 -21.83 -5.64
CA LEU A 388 -40.53 -21.20 -4.33
C LEU A 388 -41.37 -22.13 -3.44
N LEU A 389 -40.73 -22.65 -2.40
CA LEU A 389 -41.33 -23.54 -1.41
C LEU A 389 -41.55 -22.79 -0.10
N LEU A 390 -42.52 -23.23 0.70
CA LEU A 390 -42.79 -22.68 2.03
C LEU A 390 -42.70 -23.81 3.06
N LEU A 391 -42.10 -23.57 4.22
CA LEU A 391 -42.17 -24.55 5.31
C LEU A 391 -43.59 -24.70 5.88
N ASP A 392 -43.87 -25.89 6.37
CA ASP A 392 -45.05 -26.19 7.16
C ASP A 392 -45.07 -25.45 8.51
N ASP A 393 -46.20 -25.55 9.21
CA ASP A 393 -46.40 -24.86 10.48
C ASP A 393 -45.39 -25.34 11.55
N GLN A 394 -44.84 -26.54 11.40
CA GLN A 394 -43.85 -27.15 12.30
C GLN A 394 -42.40 -26.81 11.91
N GLY A 395 -42.17 -26.12 10.78
CA GLY A 395 -40.84 -25.78 10.30
C GLY A 395 -39.99 -26.98 9.89
N LYS A 396 -40.61 -28.10 9.51
CA LYS A 396 -39.93 -29.38 9.21
C LYS A 396 -39.92 -29.73 7.73
N ASP A 397 -41.06 -29.53 7.07
CA ASP A 397 -41.27 -30.01 5.71
C ASP A 397 -41.62 -28.85 4.76
N TYR A 398 -41.09 -28.92 3.54
CA TYR A 398 -41.44 -27.96 2.49
C TYR A 398 -42.73 -28.36 1.78
N GLN A 399 -43.61 -27.38 1.60
CA GLN A 399 -44.90 -27.51 0.93
C GLN A 399 -45.13 -26.38 -0.08
N ALA A 400 -46.17 -26.54 -0.90
CA ALA A 400 -46.52 -25.59 -1.94
C ALA A 400 -47.24 -24.36 -1.36
N GLY A 401 -46.54 -23.23 -1.32
CA GLY A 401 -47.13 -21.89 -1.44
C GLY A 401 -48.02 -21.37 -0.29
N SER A 402 -48.33 -22.13 0.76
CA SER A 402 -49.06 -21.61 1.92
C SER A 402 -49.01 -22.47 3.18
N ASN A 403 -49.05 -21.82 4.35
CA ASN A 403 -49.24 -22.41 5.68
C ASN A 403 -50.25 -21.57 6.51
N SER A 404 -50.36 -21.81 7.83
CA SER A 404 -51.32 -21.09 8.68
C SER A 404 -50.90 -19.63 8.97
N GLN A 405 -49.68 -19.22 8.63
CA GLN A 405 -49.18 -17.85 8.82
C GLN A 405 -49.21 -17.01 7.55
N CYS A 406 -48.89 -17.60 6.40
CA CYS A 406 -48.85 -16.88 5.13
C CYS A 406 -49.09 -17.76 3.90
N GLY A 407 -49.37 -17.11 2.78
CA GLY A 407 -49.20 -17.66 1.43
C GLY A 407 -48.10 -16.91 0.69
N VAL A 408 -47.32 -17.61 -0.12
CA VAL A 408 -46.22 -17.06 -0.92
C VAL A 408 -46.40 -17.41 -2.38
N ARG A 409 -46.08 -16.45 -3.25
CA ARG A 409 -46.13 -16.63 -4.70
C ARG A 409 -44.94 -15.93 -5.34
N LEU A 410 -44.17 -16.70 -6.10
CA LEU A 410 -43.11 -16.16 -6.94
C LEU A 410 -43.72 -15.35 -8.07
N LEU A 411 -43.30 -14.09 -8.23
CA LEU A 411 -43.67 -13.23 -9.35
C LEU A 411 -42.59 -13.26 -10.43
N SER A 412 -41.33 -13.11 -10.02
CA SER A 412 -40.18 -13.16 -10.92
C SER A 412 -38.91 -13.57 -10.17
N ALA A 413 -37.97 -14.17 -10.90
CA ALA A 413 -36.60 -14.38 -10.47
C ALA A 413 -35.69 -14.12 -11.67
N LYS A 414 -34.87 -13.07 -11.58
CA LYS A 414 -34.02 -12.61 -12.68
C LYS A 414 -32.62 -12.38 -12.15
N GLY A 415 -31.64 -13.04 -12.76
CA GLY A 415 -30.25 -12.76 -12.49
C GLY A 415 -29.67 -11.76 -13.47
N ASP A 416 -28.89 -10.82 -12.97
CA ASP A 416 -28.12 -9.85 -13.76
C ASP A 416 -26.69 -9.81 -13.22
N GLY A 417 -25.73 -10.23 -14.05
CA GLY A 417 -24.34 -10.44 -13.67
C GLY A 417 -24.20 -11.31 -12.40
N ASN A 418 -24.02 -10.64 -11.27
CA ASN A 418 -23.72 -11.27 -9.99
C ASN A 418 -24.83 -11.16 -8.94
N VAL A 419 -25.96 -10.56 -9.31
CA VAL A 419 -27.09 -10.36 -8.40
C VAL A 419 -28.30 -11.12 -8.91
N LEU A 420 -28.90 -11.93 -8.04
CA LEU A 420 -30.22 -12.50 -8.25
C LEU A 420 -31.28 -11.59 -7.65
N THR A 421 -32.21 -11.11 -8.47
CA THR A 421 -33.39 -10.35 -8.02
C THR A 421 -34.62 -11.24 -8.04
N ILE A 422 -35.29 -11.39 -6.89
CA ILE A 422 -36.49 -12.22 -6.72
C ILE A 422 -37.64 -11.34 -6.25
N GLU A 423 -38.78 -11.39 -6.92
CA GLU A 423 -40.01 -10.75 -6.48
C GLU A 423 -40.98 -11.80 -5.93
N VAL A 424 -41.32 -11.68 -4.64
CA VAL A 424 -42.20 -12.61 -3.93
C VAL A 424 -43.41 -11.84 -3.41
N ASN A 425 -44.61 -12.23 -3.84
CA ASN A 425 -45.84 -11.76 -3.22
C ASN A 425 -46.15 -12.63 -1.99
N VAL A 426 -46.34 -11.96 -0.84
CA VAL A 426 -46.67 -12.58 0.44
C VAL A 426 -48.05 -12.11 0.86
N SER A 427 -48.91 -13.05 1.24
CA SER A 427 -50.24 -12.80 1.79
C SER A 427 -50.31 -13.35 3.21
N PHE A 428 -50.47 -12.48 4.20
CA PHE A 428 -50.47 -12.84 5.60
C PHE A 428 -51.86 -13.27 6.09
N ARG A 429 -51.89 -14.26 6.98
CA ARG A 429 -53.10 -14.74 7.64
C ARG A 429 -53.38 -13.94 8.90
N ALA A 430 -54.66 -13.84 9.29
CA ALA A 430 -55.08 -13.05 10.45
C ALA A 430 -54.43 -13.51 11.77
N GLY A 431 -54.19 -14.82 11.93
CA GLY A 431 -53.51 -15.38 13.11
C GLY A 431 -52.03 -14.99 13.23
N PHE A 432 -51.43 -14.40 12.19
CA PHE A 432 -50.03 -13.99 12.16
C PHE A 432 -49.82 -12.50 12.41
N ALA A 433 -50.85 -11.81 12.93
CA ALA A 433 -50.82 -10.36 13.18
C ALA A 433 -49.68 -9.89 14.09
N GLY A 434 -49.38 -8.60 14.01
CA GLY A 434 -48.35 -7.92 14.80
C GLY A 434 -47.00 -7.84 14.09
N LYS A 435 -46.06 -7.12 14.72
CA LYS A 435 -44.72 -6.85 14.20
C LYS A 435 -43.93 -8.12 13.91
N LYS A 436 -43.33 -8.19 12.73
CA LYS A 436 -42.42 -9.25 12.29
C LYS A 436 -41.11 -8.64 11.80
N ASN A 437 -40.03 -9.37 11.94
CA ASN A 437 -38.74 -9.08 11.33
C ASN A 437 -38.68 -9.74 9.95
N LEU A 438 -37.96 -9.10 9.05
CA LEU A 438 -37.66 -9.61 7.71
C LEU A 438 -36.23 -10.14 7.72
N TYR A 439 -36.09 -11.46 7.68
CA TYR A 439 -34.81 -12.15 7.63
C TYR A 439 -34.55 -12.70 6.23
N LEU A 440 -33.28 -12.64 5.81
CA LEU A 440 -32.86 -13.19 4.54
C LEU A 440 -31.48 -13.86 4.68
N ALA A 441 -31.32 -14.98 4.00
CA ALA A 441 -30.05 -15.71 3.90
C ALA A 441 -29.95 -16.38 2.53
N SER A 442 -28.74 -16.66 2.09
CA SER A 442 -28.48 -17.45 0.88
C SER A 442 -27.38 -18.46 1.10
N ARG A 443 -27.39 -19.50 0.28
CA ARG A 443 -26.36 -20.53 0.23
C ARG A 443 -25.97 -20.79 -1.22
N ASP A 444 -24.70 -21.05 -1.48
CA ASP A 444 -24.19 -21.41 -2.80
C ASP A 444 -24.13 -22.93 -3.02
N HIS A 445 -23.65 -23.37 -4.18
CA HIS A 445 -23.46 -24.80 -4.49
C HIS A 445 -22.32 -25.46 -3.68
N ASP A 446 -21.34 -24.68 -3.25
CA ASP A 446 -20.21 -25.12 -2.41
C ASP A 446 -20.57 -25.17 -0.91
N GLN A 447 -21.84 -24.91 -0.58
CA GLN A 447 -22.42 -24.86 0.76
C GLN A 447 -21.94 -23.70 1.63
N ASN A 448 -21.29 -22.68 1.06
CA ASN A 448 -21.03 -21.43 1.77
C ASN A 448 -22.35 -20.70 2.03
N ASN A 449 -22.46 -20.07 3.19
CA ASN A 449 -23.69 -19.44 3.66
C ASN A 449 -23.44 -17.97 3.99
N SER A 450 -24.38 -17.08 3.61
CA SER A 450 -24.32 -15.66 3.97
C SER A 450 -24.52 -15.40 5.46
N GLY A 451 -25.07 -16.38 6.19
CA GLY A 451 -25.69 -16.17 7.49
C GLY A 451 -27.05 -15.47 7.37
N TRP A 452 -27.87 -15.59 8.41
CA TRP A 452 -29.15 -14.88 8.49
C TRP A 452 -28.94 -13.41 8.83
N GLN A 453 -29.54 -12.53 8.04
CA GLN A 453 -29.50 -11.09 8.25
C GLN A 453 -30.90 -10.55 8.51
N ILE A 454 -31.04 -9.65 9.48
CA ILE A 454 -32.28 -8.88 9.68
C ILE A 454 -32.22 -7.62 8.82
N LEU A 455 -33.10 -7.53 7.83
CA LEU A 455 -33.06 -6.49 6.81
C LEU A 455 -34.24 -5.51 6.90
N GLY A 456 -35.16 -5.73 7.84
CA GLY A 456 -36.34 -4.88 7.99
C GLY A 456 -37.38 -5.40 8.98
N THR A 457 -38.51 -4.69 9.06
CA THR A 457 -39.65 -5.08 9.90
C THR A 457 -40.98 -4.81 9.21
N TRP A 458 -41.93 -5.73 9.29
CA TRP A 458 -43.27 -5.58 8.73
C TRP A 458 -44.36 -5.72 9.80
N GLU A 459 -45.31 -4.79 9.83
CA GLU A 459 -46.48 -4.86 10.72
C GLU A 459 -47.62 -5.61 10.04
N VAL A 460 -47.83 -6.87 10.40
CA VAL A 460 -48.91 -7.68 9.83
C VAL A 460 -50.24 -7.21 10.42
N ARG A 461 -51.14 -6.72 9.57
CA ARG A 461 -52.50 -6.29 9.97
C ARG A 461 -53.54 -7.28 9.42
N PRO A 462 -54.55 -7.67 10.22
CA PRO A 462 -55.66 -8.46 9.71
C PRO A 462 -56.37 -7.74 8.55
N PRO A 463 -56.95 -8.46 7.57
CA PRO A 463 -57.87 -7.86 6.61
C PRO A 463 -59.00 -7.14 7.36
N ALA A 464 -59.33 -5.92 6.97
CA ALA A 464 -60.43 -5.17 7.60
C ALA A 464 -61.73 -5.98 7.49
N VAL A 465 -62.34 -6.33 8.63
CA VAL A 465 -63.65 -6.99 8.64
C VAL A 465 -64.68 -5.97 8.17
N ALA A 466 -65.36 -6.24 7.05
CA ALA A 466 -66.50 -5.44 6.63
C ALA A 466 -67.60 -5.55 7.70
N VAL A 467 -67.84 -4.46 8.43
CA VAL A 467 -68.94 -4.38 9.39
C VAL A 467 -70.26 -4.39 8.60
N PRO A 468 -71.18 -5.35 8.82
CA PRO A 468 -72.48 -5.34 8.15
C PRO A 468 -73.24 -4.05 8.52
N PRO A 469 -73.99 -3.42 7.59
CA PRO A 469 -74.76 -2.23 7.93
C PRO A 469 -75.74 -2.53 9.06
N ARG A 470 -75.65 -1.73 10.12
CA ARG A 470 -76.54 -1.80 11.29
C ARG A 470 -77.98 -1.62 10.80
N LYS A 471 -78.82 -2.66 10.89
CA LYS A 471 -80.25 -2.52 10.62
C LYS A 471 -80.81 -1.46 11.58
N LYS A 472 -81.24 -0.31 11.05
CA LYS A 472 -82.03 0.67 11.81
C LYS A 472 -83.33 -0.03 12.20
N LYS A 473 -83.57 -0.17 13.51
CA LYS A 473 -84.89 -0.52 14.04
C LYS A 473 -85.78 0.71 13.98
#